data_AF-A0A524M9N9-F1
#
_entry.id   AF-A0A524M9N9-F1
#
_cell.length_a   1.000
_cell.length_b   1.000
_cell.length_c   1.000
_cell.angle_alpha   90.00
_cell.angle_beta   90.00
_cell.angle_gamma   90.00
#
_symmetry.space_group_name_H-M   'P 1'
#
loop_
_entity.id
_entity.type
_entity.pdbx_description
1 polymer ?
#
loop_
_entity_poly.entity_id
_entity_poly.type
_entity_poly.pdbx_seq_one_letter_code
_entity_poly.pdbx_strand_id
1 'polypeptide(L)' 'TEFRGKNMVQQHQLVYRALGEKMEHEIHALSMKTLTPEQWKESNQS' A
#
# COMPACT_ATOMS: atom_id res chain seq x y z
N THR A 1 -4.93 -5.46 -11.31
CA THR A 1 -5.39 -4.10 -11.69
C THR A 1 -6.06 -3.34 -10.55
N GLU A 2 -6.14 -3.92 -9.35
CA GLU A 2 -6.88 -3.42 -8.17
C GLU A 2 -6.64 -1.97 -7.76
N PHE A 3 -5.49 -1.38 -8.09
CA PHE A 3 -5.13 0.00 -7.70
C PHE A 3 -5.42 1.06 -8.77
N ARG A 4 -5.63 0.67 -10.04
CA ARG A 4 -5.83 1.65 -11.13
C ARG A 4 -7.20 2.33 -11.01
N GLY A 5 -7.21 3.66 -11.09
CA GLY A 5 -8.44 4.48 -11.02
C GLY A 5 -9.01 4.66 -9.61
N LYS A 6 -8.35 4.15 -8.57
CA LYS A 6 -8.74 4.35 -7.17
C LYS A 6 -7.96 5.50 -6.55
N ASN A 7 -8.63 6.34 -5.77
CA ASN A 7 -7.97 7.39 -5.01
C ASN A 7 -7.16 6.79 -3.84
N MET A 8 -6.27 7.59 -3.24
CA MET A 8 -5.38 7.14 -2.16
C MET A 8 -6.13 6.45 -1.02
N VAL A 9 -7.27 7.00 -0.58
CA VAL A 9 -8.07 6.44 0.52
C VAL A 9 -8.60 5.04 0.17
N GLN A 10 -9.07 4.84 -1.05
CA GLN A 10 -9.56 3.54 -1.52
C GLN A 10 -8.45 2.50 -1.64
N GLN A 11 -7.24 2.93 -2.03
CA GLN A 11 -6.07 2.06 -2.05
C GLN A 11 -5.67 1.65 -0.62
N HIS A 12 -5.65 2.60 0.32
CA HIS A 12 -5.41 2.31 1.72
C HIS A 12 -6.44 1.35 2.30
N GLN A 13 -7.74 1.55 2.03
CA GLN A 13 -8.79 0.63 2.49
C GLN A 13 -8.62 -0.79 1.94
N LEU A 14 -8.21 -0.94 0.67
CA LEU A 14 -7.89 -2.24 0.08
C LEU A 14 -6.73 -2.92 0.80
N VAL A 15 -5.68 -2.16 1.12
CA VAL A 15 -4.52 -2.69 1.84
C VAL A 15 -4.88 -3.03 3.29
N TYR A 16 -5.62 -2.19 4.01
CA TYR A 16 -6.11 -2.50 5.36
C TYR A 16 -7.00 -3.75 5.39
N ARG A 17 -7.88 -3.91 4.40
CA ARG A 17 -8.71 -5.12 4.27
C ARG A 17 -7.89 -6.37 3.97
N ALA A 18 -6.83 -6.24 3.18
CA ALA A 18 -5.92 -7.36 2.89
C ALA A 18 -4.99 -7.69 4.07
N LEU A 19 -4.64 -6.70 4.89
CA LEU A 19 -3.80 -6.86 6.09
C LEU A 19 -4.57 -7.47 7.27
N GLY A 20 -5.89 -7.26 7.35
CA GLY A 20 -6.79 -7.98 8.26
C GLY A 20 -6.28 -8.15 9.69
N GLU A 21 -6.45 -9.37 10.23
CA GLU A 21 -6.08 -9.81 11.60
C GLU A 21 -4.56 -9.82 11.89
N LYS A 22 -3.70 -9.60 10.88
CA LYS A 22 -2.23 -9.58 11.09
C LYS A 22 -1.72 -8.25 11.67
N MET A 23 -2.54 -7.20 11.66
CA MET A 23 -2.21 -5.92 12.28
C MET A 23 -2.44 -5.91 13.80
N GLU A 24 -3.18 -6.87 14.36
CA GLU A 24 -3.66 -6.80 15.75
C GLU A 24 -2.56 -7.09 16.79
N HIS A 25 -1.46 -7.77 16.42
CA HIS A 25 -0.56 -8.33 17.42
C HIS A 25 0.87 -7.78 17.53
N GLU A 26 1.50 -7.14 16.52
CA GLU A 26 2.95 -6.80 16.65
C GLU A 26 3.46 -5.54 15.95
N ILE A 27 2.60 -4.71 15.32
CA ILE A 27 3.10 -3.60 14.50
C ILE A 27 2.59 -2.24 15.00
N HIS A 28 3.33 -1.61 15.91
CA HIS A 28 3.00 -0.28 16.44
C HIS A 28 3.25 0.88 15.45
N ALA A 29 4.07 0.68 14.41
CA ALA A 29 4.21 1.63 13.31
C ALA A 29 4.75 0.94 12.04
N LEU A 30 3.89 0.78 11.02
CA LEU A 30 4.30 0.37 9.67
C LEU A 30 4.29 1.62 8.77
N SER A 31 5.43 1.95 8.15
CA SER A 31 5.44 2.89 7.02
C SER A 31 5.41 2.10 5.72
N MET A 32 4.25 2.11 5.05
CA MET A 32 4.06 1.44 3.77
C MET A 32 4.00 2.48 2.64
N LYS A 33 4.85 2.30 1.62
CA LYS A 33 4.81 3.09 0.38
C LYS A 33 4.04 2.32 -0.69
N THR A 34 2.81 2.73 -0.96
CA THR A 34 2.04 2.23 -2.11
C THR A 34 2.45 2.98 -3.37
N LEU A 35 3.27 2.33 -4.18
CA LEU A 35 3.76 2.87 -5.44
C LEU A 35 3.11 2.10 -6.59
N THR A 36 2.74 2.79 -7.66
CA THR A 36 2.39 2.12 -8.92
C THR A 36 3.64 1.49 -9.55
N PRO A 37 3.50 0.53 -10.48
CA PRO A 37 4.65 -0.03 -11.19
C PRO A 37 5.53 1.02 -11.87
N GLU A 38 4.94 2.13 -12.34
CA GLU A 38 5.63 3.26 -12.95
C GLU A 38 6.42 4.06 -11.90
N GLN A 39 5.80 4.39 -10.76
CA GLN A 39 6.45 5.10 -9.65
C GLN A 39 7.57 4.27 -8.99
N TRP A 40 7.41 2.94 -8.95
CA TRP A 40 8.45 2.03 -8.48
C TRP A 40 9.68 2.07 -9.38
N LYS A 41 9.49 2.11 -10.71
CA LYS A 41 10.60 2.19 -11.67
C LYS A 41 11.41 3.47 -11.50
N GLU A 42 10.75 4.60 -11.30
CA GLU A 42 11.43 5.88 -11.04
C GLU A 42 12.20 5.88 -9.71
N SER A 43 11.64 5.25 -8.67
CA SER A 43 12.28 5.17 -7.34
C SER A 43 13.50 4.24 -7.28
N ASN A 44 13.65 3.29 -8.21
CA ASN A 44 14.73 2.30 -8.23
C ASN A 44 15.89 2.68 -9.16
N GLN A 45 15.90 3.92 -9.64
CA GLN A 45 16.84 4.42 -10.66
C GLN A 45 17.85 5.46 -10.12
N SER A 46 18.01 5.57 -8.79
CA SER A 46 19.01 6.42 -8.12
C SER A 46 20.19 5.63 -7.58
#